data_AF-A0A0J1EPZ7-F1
#
_entry.id   AF-A0A0J1EPZ7-F1
#
_cell.length_a   1.000
_cell.length_b   1.000
_cell.length_c   1.000
_cell.angle_alpha   90.00
_cell.angle_beta   90.00
_cell.angle_gamma   90.00
#
_symmetry.space_group_name_H-M   'P 1'
#
loop_
_entity.id
_entity.type
_entity.pdbx_description
1 polymer ?
#
loop_
_entity_poly.entity_id
_entity_poly.type
_entity_poly.pdbx_seq_one_letter_code
_entity_poly.pdbx_strand_id
1 'polypeptide(L)'
;MDHCSWHDSNRKQKTLAIDCSTAEALHWISDASRSDVRRLSRPVLSTKVGLPRKRLVADVSKVPSPLVLNAMKSLPPALFVAFVPLILVLAILPGEITASAMEQDAGALEERGSHRWSPIYLTANDLSIATGKPSLVLMSSGSTHVPVWSLSGGTVGQSIAGIVNGLPDECRAVKVEIVVTSTDAGTNPDVEDVYRVHLSQMVDDAPFTSRYALGKPVRTPLPAGPLHSRTIVLESYYEVVPNAPLTVRIQREPGLPGDTFTRPTGLAVVKVTPLSALAKAHVVQDVRGYNSWPMTQAIGDILVCTYSRGSAHSIGEDARAVYARTSTDGGKTWTAETVVANTPGFGEVTVGKGLDSTGAMLLWVRRVGKQRHHDLYRTTDGVTFTLVATPELATQPMQITDVFAVPEVGLMALWFAGNYSDKAVHSWGVMTSSDDGVTWTQTAVESGLLKADWPTEPSAVYLGDGRILAVARTESGPAQFQMVSTDNGATWTRQQTNISDIYASTPSLILDAETGWLSNYYYERGRGILRRRVVDPDVVFDHPLHWPASEAVATGSPLPWDSGNANATVIGDTHHVSFYSGKAPDTAVMVSEFPEPTAGKIHPSTNGPKR
;
A
#
# COMPACT_ATOMS: atom_id res chain seq x y z
N MET A 1 24.15 47.67 55.20
CA MET A 1 23.29 46.93 54.26
C MET A 1 23.98 47.02 52.90
N ASP A 2 23.83 45.99 52.08
CA ASP A 2 24.81 45.54 51.07
C ASP A 2 26.15 45.10 51.67
N HIS A 3 26.46 43.79 51.56
CA HIS A 3 27.76 43.23 51.17
C HIS A 3 27.79 41.68 51.23
N CYS A 4 28.85 41.13 50.62
CA CYS A 4 29.42 39.78 50.76
C CYS A 4 28.71 38.58 50.08
N SER A 5 29.33 38.17 48.98
CA SER A 5 29.30 36.82 48.38
C SER A 5 30.49 35.97 48.89
N TRP A 6 30.47 34.64 48.67
CA TRP A 6 31.52 33.81 48.02
C TRP A 6 31.28 32.29 48.18
N HIS A 7 31.88 31.52 47.25
CA HIS A 7 32.22 30.07 47.11
C HIS A 7 31.96 29.03 48.25
N ASP A 8 32.01 27.70 48.06
CA ASP A 8 32.53 26.88 46.92
C ASP A 8 31.93 25.44 46.81
N SER A 9 32.21 24.80 45.66
CA SER A 9 32.62 23.39 45.49
C SER A 9 31.64 22.19 45.69
N ASN A 10 31.26 21.60 44.54
CA ASN A 10 31.65 20.24 44.12
C ASN A 10 31.53 19.03 45.11
N ARG A 11 30.55 18.12 44.89
CA ARG A 11 30.80 16.82 44.21
C ARG A 11 29.58 15.87 44.08
N LYS A 12 29.41 15.34 42.87
CA LYS A 12 29.01 13.96 42.50
C LYS A 12 27.90 13.24 43.31
N GLN A 13 26.78 13.00 42.63
CA GLN A 13 26.29 11.63 42.44
C GLN A 13 25.92 11.40 40.97
N LYS A 14 26.14 10.18 40.47
CA LYS A 14 25.75 9.77 39.12
C LYS A 14 24.38 9.10 39.21
N THR A 15 23.44 9.53 38.36
CA THR A 15 22.24 8.75 38.05
C THR A 15 22.28 8.41 36.57
N LEU A 16 22.34 7.12 36.23
CA LEU A 16 22.10 6.69 34.85
C LEU A 16 20.60 6.83 34.59
N ALA A 17 20.21 7.75 33.72
CA ALA A 17 18.95 7.62 33.00
C ALA A 17 19.17 6.55 31.93
N ILE A 18 18.63 5.35 32.16
CA ILE A 18 18.56 4.30 31.13
C ILE A 18 17.32 4.60 30.29
N ASP A 19 17.51 4.75 28.99
CA ASP A 19 16.45 5.07 28.04
C ASP A 19 15.66 3.80 27.70
N CYS A 20 14.49 3.63 28.33
CA CYS A 20 13.58 2.52 28.05
C CYS A 20 12.72 2.82 26.80
N SER A 21 13.35 2.89 25.62
CA SER A 21 12.71 3.11 24.33
C SER A 21 12.79 1.90 23.38
N THR A 22 12.82 0.68 23.94
CA THR A 22 12.64 -0.58 23.20
C THR A 22 11.88 -1.61 24.06
N ALA A 23 10.90 -2.31 23.46
CA ALA A 23 10.12 -3.44 23.98
C ALA A 23 8.66 -3.24 24.49
N GLU A 24 7.90 -2.25 24.02
CA GLU A 24 6.41 -2.23 24.14
C GLU A 24 5.68 -2.25 22.78
N ALA A 25 6.04 -3.21 21.93
CA ALA A 25 5.31 -3.54 20.69
C ALA A 25 5.04 -5.06 20.52
N LEU A 26 5.24 -5.85 21.59
CA LEU A 26 5.19 -7.32 21.56
C LEU A 26 4.21 -7.96 22.58
N HIS A 27 3.10 -7.27 22.84
CA HIS A 27 1.78 -7.87 23.04
C HIS A 27 0.81 -6.94 22.26
N TRP A 28 -0.24 -7.38 21.58
CA TRP A 28 -1.28 -8.35 21.95
C TRP A 28 -1.79 -9.15 20.74
N ILE A 29 -2.21 -10.40 20.95
CA ILE A 29 -3.47 -11.03 20.46
C ILE A 29 -3.51 -12.49 20.94
N SER A 30 -4.50 -12.81 21.78
CA SER A 30 -5.07 -14.14 21.96
C SER A 30 -6.44 -14.04 22.66
N ASP A 31 -7.29 -15.05 22.47
CA ASP A 31 -8.53 -15.30 23.22
C ASP A 31 -9.62 -14.22 23.23
N ALA A 32 -10.31 -14.11 22.10
CA ALA A 32 -11.73 -13.77 22.09
C ALA A 32 -12.61 -15.04 22.26
N SER A 33 -12.74 -15.59 23.47
CA SER A 33 -13.97 -16.35 23.83
C SER A 33 -14.17 -16.57 25.34
N ARG A 34 -15.17 -15.88 25.90
CA ARG A 34 -16.27 -16.49 26.66
C ARG A 34 -17.30 -15.43 27.07
N SER A 35 -18.57 -15.74 26.82
CA SER A 35 -19.70 -15.14 27.51
C SER A 35 -19.61 -15.43 29.01
N ASP A 36 -20.10 -14.53 29.85
CA ASP A 36 -20.98 -15.01 30.93
C ASP A 36 -22.01 -14.00 31.43
N VAL A 37 -23.14 -14.52 31.91
CA VAL A 37 -24.29 -13.76 32.40
C VAL A 37 -24.18 -13.58 33.91
N ARG A 38 -24.26 -12.33 34.39
CA ARG A 38 -24.29 -12.07 35.84
C ARG A 38 -25.61 -12.53 36.47
N ARG A 39 -25.57 -13.64 37.21
CA ARG A 39 -26.47 -13.87 38.36
C ARG A 39 -25.68 -14.15 39.63
N LEU A 40 -26.08 -13.51 40.72
CA LEU A 40 -25.45 -13.61 42.04
C LEU A 40 -26.28 -14.51 42.96
N SER A 41 -25.66 -15.58 43.48
CA SER A 41 -25.91 -16.09 44.84
C SER A 41 -24.84 -17.12 45.26
N ARG A 42 -24.71 -17.31 46.58
CA ARG A 42 -23.71 -18.16 47.27
C ARG A 42 -24.38 -19.46 47.82
N PRO A 43 -23.73 -20.28 48.68
CA PRO A 43 -22.60 -21.20 48.46
C PRO A 43 -22.93 -22.63 49.00
N VAL A 44 -21.92 -23.42 49.43
CA VAL A 44 -21.89 -24.39 50.59
C VAL A 44 -21.29 -25.79 50.27
N LEU A 45 -20.24 -26.18 51.03
CA LEU A 45 -19.66 -27.55 51.23
C LEU A 45 -19.16 -28.32 49.96
N SER A 46 -18.39 -29.43 50.03
CA SER A 46 -17.32 -29.89 50.97
C SER A 46 -16.65 -31.18 50.44
N THR A 47 -15.34 -31.36 50.70
CA THR A 47 -14.59 -32.60 51.11
C THR A 47 -13.17 -32.71 50.51
N LYS A 48 -12.32 -33.61 51.05
CA LYS A 48 -10.90 -33.80 50.71
C LYS A 48 -10.63 -35.22 50.17
N VAL A 49 -9.76 -35.36 49.16
CA VAL A 49 -8.92 -36.56 48.83
C VAL A 49 -7.90 -36.20 47.73
N GLY A 50 -6.72 -36.84 47.56
CA GLY A 50 -6.15 -37.92 48.39
C GLY A 50 -4.78 -38.52 48.01
N LEU A 51 -3.95 -37.89 47.13
CA LEU A 51 -2.61 -38.39 46.68
C LEU A 51 -2.64 -39.74 45.89
N PRO A 52 -1.52 -40.29 45.35
CA PRO A 52 -0.20 -39.72 45.02
C PRO A 52 0.35 -40.02 43.58
N ARG A 53 1.38 -39.26 43.19
CA ARG A 53 2.56 -39.57 42.34
C ARG A 53 2.59 -40.86 41.47
N LYS A 54 3.13 -40.71 40.25
CA LYS A 54 4.32 -41.46 39.79
C LYS A 54 5.21 -40.65 38.84
N ARG A 55 6.54 -40.80 38.96
CA ARG A 55 7.53 -40.41 37.93
C ARG A 55 7.79 -41.63 37.04
N LEU A 56 8.21 -41.40 35.79
CA LEU A 56 9.28 -42.21 35.18
C LEU A 56 10.30 -41.27 34.54
N VAL A 57 11.55 -41.73 34.44
CA VAL A 57 12.67 -41.05 33.77
C VAL A 57 13.41 -42.13 33.00
N ALA A 58 13.75 -41.85 31.74
CA ALA A 58 14.68 -42.65 30.95
C ALA A 58 15.46 -41.73 29.99
N ASP A 59 16.77 -41.61 30.25
CA ASP A 59 17.78 -41.14 29.30
C ASP A 59 18.39 -42.38 28.60
N VAL A 60 19.13 -42.19 27.49
CA VAL A 60 20.26 -43.02 26.97
C VAL A 60 20.61 -42.61 25.51
N SER A 61 21.41 -41.55 25.40
CA SER A 61 22.68 -41.46 24.64
C SER A 61 22.96 -42.16 23.28
N LYS A 62 23.52 -41.35 22.35
CA LYS A 62 24.73 -41.57 21.47
C LYS A 62 24.68 -42.42 20.16
N VAL A 63 24.87 -41.73 19.01
CA VAL A 63 26.12 -41.65 18.16
C VAL A 63 26.85 -43.00 17.86
N PRO A 64 27.11 -43.38 16.57
CA PRO A 64 28.08 -42.67 15.71
C PRO A 64 27.87 -42.66 14.16
N SER A 65 28.75 -41.93 13.46
CA SER A 65 28.92 -41.86 11.98
C SER A 65 30.24 -42.51 11.51
N PRO A 66 30.37 -42.81 10.21
CA PRO A 66 31.62 -42.66 9.44
C PRO A 66 31.42 -41.65 8.25
N LEU A 67 32.39 -40.96 7.64
CA LEU A 67 33.77 -41.28 7.20
C LEU A 67 33.78 -42.25 5.98
N VAL A 68 34.54 -42.07 4.87
CA VAL A 68 35.50 -41.01 4.47
C VAL A 68 35.82 -41.03 2.94
N LEU A 69 36.43 -39.96 2.40
CA LEU A 69 37.17 -39.79 1.10
C LEU A 69 36.60 -40.35 -0.24
N ASN A 70 36.63 -39.49 -1.29
CA ASN A 70 37.78 -39.46 -2.21
C ASN A 70 37.82 -38.18 -3.10
N ALA A 71 38.89 -37.99 -3.88
CA ALA A 71 39.21 -36.75 -4.62
C ALA A 71 39.79 -37.00 -6.03
N MET A 72 40.26 -35.94 -6.71
CA MET A 72 40.83 -35.86 -8.08
C MET A 72 39.80 -35.80 -9.23
N LYS A 73 40.06 -35.16 -10.39
CA LYS A 73 41.26 -34.44 -10.89
C LYS A 73 40.89 -33.35 -11.92
N SER A 74 41.78 -32.37 -12.08
CA SER A 74 41.78 -31.27 -13.06
C SER A 74 42.37 -31.66 -14.44
N LEU A 75 42.09 -30.86 -15.49
CA LEU A 75 43.01 -30.23 -16.50
C LEU A 75 42.22 -29.71 -17.75
N PRO A 76 42.76 -28.76 -18.58
CA PRO A 76 41.94 -27.71 -19.22
C PRO A 76 42.10 -27.53 -20.77
N PRO A 77 42.58 -26.42 -21.41
CA PRO A 77 41.84 -25.82 -22.55
C PRO A 77 42.61 -25.55 -23.87
N ALA A 78 41.90 -25.30 -24.99
CA ALA A 78 42.40 -24.76 -26.27
C ALA A 78 41.24 -24.38 -27.25
N LEU A 79 41.38 -23.57 -28.31
CA LEU A 79 42.05 -22.25 -28.53
C LEU A 79 41.69 -21.69 -29.96
N PHE A 80 41.51 -20.36 -30.11
CA PHE A 80 41.83 -19.51 -31.30
C PHE A 80 40.93 -19.35 -32.58
N VAL A 81 41.19 -18.21 -33.27
CA VAL A 81 40.78 -17.68 -34.62
C VAL A 81 39.31 -17.19 -34.78
N ALA A 82 38.92 -16.01 -35.32
CA ALA A 82 39.49 -14.68 -35.70
C ALA A 82 39.19 -14.19 -37.16
N PHE A 83 39.05 -12.86 -37.34
CA PHE A 83 38.77 -12.04 -38.57
C PHE A 83 37.32 -12.09 -39.17
N VAL A 84 36.56 -11.03 -39.54
CA VAL A 84 36.72 -9.55 -39.84
C VAL A 84 37.07 -9.20 -41.32
N PRO A 85 36.48 -8.18 -42.02
CA PRO A 85 35.13 -7.54 -42.01
C PRO A 85 34.53 -7.18 -43.42
N LEU A 86 33.35 -6.51 -43.52
CA LEU A 86 32.93 -5.55 -44.59
C LEU A 86 31.64 -4.76 -44.13
N ILE A 87 31.17 -3.56 -44.57
CA ILE A 87 31.41 -2.56 -45.66
C ILE A 87 30.66 -2.86 -47.00
N LEU A 88 29.92 -1.95 -47.70
CA LEU A 88 29.43 -0.55 -47.49
C LEU A 88 28.38 -0.14 -48.58
N VAL A 89 27.70 1.02 -48.42
CA VAL A 89 27.08 1.95 -49.43
C VAL A 89 25.54 1.90 -49.67
N LEU A 90 24.97 3.12 -49.81
CA LEU A 90 23.58 3.56 -50.06
C LEU A 90 23.12 3.47 -51.53
N ALA A 91 21.80 3.59 -51.76
CA ALA A 91 21.19 4.34 -52.89
C ALA A 91 19.78 4.86 -52.51
N ILE A 92 19.25 5.89 -53.20
CA ILE A 92 18.06 6.67 -52.79
C ILE A 92 17.12 6.99 -53.99
N LEU A 93 15.86 6.53 -53.91
CA LEU A 93 14.61 7.05 -54.56
C LEU A 93 14.59 7.26 -56.11
N PRO A 94 13.45 7.68 -56.73
CA PRO A 94 12.02 7.62 -56.33
C PRO A 94 11.14 6.81 -57.33
N GLY A 95 9.84 6.67 -57.04
CA GLY A 95 8.85 6.23 -58.04
C GLY A 95 7.43 6.00 -57.51
N GLU A 96 6.54 6.98 -57.65
CA GLU A 96 5.09 6.82 -57.39
C GLU A 96 4.34 6.31 -58.62
N ILE A 97 3.59 5.21 -58.50
CA ILE A 97 2.33 4.97 -59.24
C ILE A 97 1.33 4.31 -58.28
N THR A 98 0.08 4.76 -58.30
CA THR A 98 -1.00 4.29 -57.42
C THR A 98 -1.79 3.12 -58.01
N ALA A 99 -2.08 2.11 -57.19
CA ALA A 99 -3.19 1.17 -57.41
C ALA A 99 -3.64 0.51 -56.09
N SER A 100 -4.92 0.67 -55.74
CA SER A 100 -5.57 0.00 -54.62
C SER A 100 -5.81 -1.49 -54.91
N ALA A 101 -5.44 -2.38 -53.99
CA ALA A 101 -6.36 -3.33 -53.34
C ALA A 101 -5.63 -4.33 -52.41
N MET A 102 -6.31 -4.71 -51.32
CA MET A 102 -6.09 -5.94 -50.54
C MET A 102 -4.65 -6.26 -50.08
N GLU A 103 -4.30 -5.80 -48.89
CA GLU A 103 -3.38 -6.53 -48.01
C GLU A 103 -4.16 -6.99 -46.77
N GLN A 104 -3.91 -8.21 -46.30
CA GLN A 104 -4.69 -8.81 -45.21
C GLN A 104 -4.16 -8.37 -43.85
N ASP A 105 -5.09 -8.07 -42.93
CA ASP A 105 -4.79 -7.47 -41.64
C ASP A 105 -3.93 -8.40 -40.77
N ALA A 106 -2.64 -8.06 -40.64
CA ALA A 106 -1.69 -8.72 -39.75
C ALA A 106 -1.75 -8.18 -38.30
N GLY A 107 -2.87 -7.55 -37.92
CA GLY A 107 -3.17 -7.02 -36.59
C GLY A 107 -3.39 -8.09 -35.51
N ALA A 108 -2.36 -8.89 -35.24
CA ALA A 108 -2.33 -9.91 -34.17
C ALA A 108 -1.26 -9.60 -33.11
N LEU A 109 -1.15 -8.34 -32.70
CA LEU A 109 -0.41 -7.94 -31.49
C LEU A 109 -1.26 -8.19 -30.24
N GLU A 110 -0.64 -8.66 -29.17
CA GLU A 110 -1.33 -9.41 -28.12
C GLU A 110 -2.23 -8.58 -27.19
N GLU A 111 -3.48 -9.01 -27.00
CA GLU A 111 -4.32 -8.58 -25.87
C GLU A 111 -3.78 -9.09 -24.52
N ARG A 112 -2.74 -8.45 -23.97
CA ARG A 112 -2.22 -8.75 -22.63
C ARG A 112 -2.72 -7.77 -21.57
N GLY A 113 -3.96 -7.99 -21.12
CA GLY A 113 -4.43 -7.43 -19.84
C GLY A 113 -5.94 -7.41 -19.64
N SER A 114 -6.45 -8.31 -18.77
CA SER A 114 -7.79 -8.25 -18.13
C SER A 114 -9.01 -8.25 -19.09
N HIS A 115 -9.72 -9.34 -19.36
CA HIS A 115 -9.91 -10.58 -18.58
C HIS A 115 -9.95 -11.82 -19.48
N ARG A 116 -9.29 -12.91 -19.08
CA ARG A 116 -9.29 -14.19 -19.83
C ARG A 116 -10.58 -15.03 -19.63
N TRP A 117 -11.43 -14.68 -18.66
CA TRP A 117 -12.68 -15.37 -18.38
C TRP A 117 -13.82 -14.40 -18.14
N SER A 118 -15.03 -14.78 -18.57
CA SER A 118 -16.27 -14.09 -18.23
C SER A 118 -16.50 -14.09 -16.71
N PRO A 119 -17.02 -13.01 -16.11
CA PRO A 119 -17.47 -13.02 -14.73
C PRO A 119 -18.59 -14.05 -14.50
N ILE A 120 -18.55 -14.70 -13.35
CA ILE A 120 -19.60 -15.58 -12.86
C ILE A 120 -20.63 -14.72 -12.10
N TYR A 121 -21.91 -14.88 -12.42
CA TYR A 121 -22.99 -14.11 -11.82
C TYR A 121 -23.87 -15.00 -10.94
N LEU A 122 -24.14 -14.55 -9.71
CA LEU A 122 -25.17 -15.10 -8.83
C LEU A 122 -26.32 -14.09 -8.80
N THR A 123 -27.47 -14.47 -9.33
CA THR A 123 -28.71 -13.67 -9.26
C THR A 123 -29.34 -13.80 -7.87
N ALA A 124 -30.37 -13.01 -7.58
CA ALA A 124 -31.14 -13.16 -6.35
C ALA A 124 -31.73 -14.58 -6.11
N ASN A 125 -31.90 -15.40 -7.15
CA ASN A 125 -32.35 -16.79 -7.02
C ASN A 125 -31.23 -17.79 -6.68
N ASP A 126 -29.97 -17.43 -6.97
CA ASP A 126 -28.77 -18.23 -6.67
C ASP A 126 -28.22 -17.94 -5.26
N LEU A 127 -28.93 -17.09 -4.50
CA LEU A 127 -28.56 -16.57 -3.20
C LEU A 127 -29.61 -16.96 -2.14
N SER A 128 -29.14 -17.22 -0.92
CA SER A 128 -29.94 -17.69 0.20
C SER A 128 -29.67 -16.88 1.47
N ILE A 129 -30.57 -16.91 2.46
CA ILE A 129 -30.36 -16.20 3.74
C ILE A 129 -29.21 -16.87 4.50
N ALA A 130 -28.16 -16.09 4.79
CA ALA A 130 -27.05 -16.54 5.63
C ALA A 130 -27.23 -16.12 7.10
N THR A 131 -27.66 -14.87 7.34
CA THR A 131 -27.98 -14.37 8.70
C THR A 131 -29.10 -13.33 8.70
N GLY A 132 -29.78 -13.19 9.84
CA GLY A 132 -30.80 -12.16 10.04
C GLY A 132 -32.13 -12.49 9.39
N LYS A 133 -32.81 -11.46 8.84
CA LYS A 133 -34.11 -11.58 8.16
C LYS A 133 -34.21 -10.66 6.91
N PRO A 134 -33.28 -10.75 5.94
CA PRO A 134 -33.50 -10.16 4.61
C PRO A 134 -34.64 -10.89 3.89
N SER A 135 -35.23 -10.27 2.87
CA SER A 135 -36.34 -10.86 2.10
C SER A 135 -36.12 -10.79 0.59
N LEU A 136 -36.37 -11.90 -0.11
CA LEU A 136 -36.43 -11.93 -1.56
C LEU A 136 -37.73 -11.26 -2.02
N VAL A 137 -37.64 -10.20 -2.81
CA VAL A 137 -38.77 -9.38 -3.27
C VAL A 137 -38.64 -9.03 -4.75
N LEU A 138 -39.76 -8.77 -5.43
CA LEU A 138 -39.79 -8.35 -6.82
C LEU A 138 -39.90 -6.83 -6.93
N MET A 139 -38.76 -6.13 -7.00
CA MET A 139 -38.77 -4.69 -7.29
C MET A 139 -39.33 -4.46 -8.70
N SER A 140 -40.28 -3.54 -8.81
CA SER A 140 -41.14 -3.39 -10.00
C SER A 140 -41.35 -1.92 -10.34
N SER A 141 -41.28 -1.57 -11.62
CA SER A 141 -41.64 -0.24 -12.13
C SER A 141 -42.05 -0.33 -13.60
N GLY A 142 -43.28 0.12 -13.91
CA GLY A 142 -43.88 -0.11 -15.22
C GLY A 142 -43.97 -1.61 -15.54
N SER A 143 -43.39 -2.01 -16.66
CA SER A 143 -43.23 -3.41 -17.08
C SER A 143 -41.90 -4.05 -16.68
N THR A 144 -41.03 -3.31 -15.98
CA THR A 144 -39.72 -3.81 -15.52
C THR A 144 -39.85 -4.44 -14.15
N HIS A 145 -39.42 -5.69 -14.01
CA HIS A 145 -39.46 -6.46 -12.77
C HIS A 145 -38.10 -7.13 -12.51
N VAL A 146 -37.52 -6.91 -11.33
CA VAL A 146 -36.19 -7.44 -10.93
C VAL A 146 -36.30 -8.12 -9.56
N PRO A 147 -35.98 -9.41 -9.43
CA PRO A 147 -35.89 -10.06 -8.12
C PRO A 147 -34.63 -9.57 -7.40
N VAL A 148 -34.79 -9.16 -6.14
CA VAL A 148 -33.70 -8.66 -5.29
C VAL A 148 -33.83 -9.18 -3.86
N TRP A 149 -32.70 -9.28 -3.16
CA TRP A 149 -32.68 -9.43 -1.71
C TRP A 149 -32.72 -8.07 -1.04
N SER A 150 -33.83 -7.77 -0.34
CA SER A 150 -34.01 -6.58 0.47
C SER A 150 -33.22 -6.71 1.78
N LEU A 151 -32.25 -5.80 1.97
CA LEU A 151 -31.38 -5.68 3.14
C LEU A 151 -31.74 -4.41 3.92
N SER A 152 -31.97 -4.55 5.22
CA SER A 152 -32.40 -3.45 6.11
C SER A 152 -31.28 -2.45 6.39
N GLY A 153 -31.57 -1.15 6.22
CA GLY A 153 -30.73 -0.05 6.72
C GLY A 153 -30.90 0.25 8.21
N GLY A 154 -31.72 -0.52 8.94
CA GLY A 154 -31.98 -0.34 10.37
C GLY A 154 -31.85 -1.63 11.19
N THR A 155 -31.18 -2.67 10.67
CA THR A 155 -31.04 -3.96 11.37
C THR A 155 -29.71 -4.62 11.06
N VAL A 156 -28.80 -4.60 12.04
CA VAL A 156 -27.45 -5.18 11.92
C VAL A 156 -27.46 -6.68 11.66
N GLY A 157 -26.43 -7.18 10.97
CA GLY A 157 -26.21 -8.61 10.79
C GLY A 157 -27.18 -9.31 9.83
N GLN A 158 -27.83 -8.58 8.93
CA GLN A 158 -28.54 -9.20 7.79
C GLN A 158 -27.54 -9.53 6.67
N SER A 159 -27.54 -10.79 6.21
CA SER A 159 -26.67 -11.20 5.11
C SER A 159 -27.25 -12.36 4.30
N ILE A 160 -26.81 -12.43 3.04
CA ILE A 160 -27.16 -13.48 2.08
C ILE A 160 -25.89 -14.16 1.58
N ALA A 161 -25.98 -15.40 1.09
CA ALA A 161 -24.84 -16.13 0.53
C ALA A 161 -25.23 -17.04 -0.64
N GLY A 162 -24.27 -17.24 -1.54
CA GLY A 162 -24.30 -18.27 -2.58
C GLY A 162 -22.91 -18.92 -2.73
N ILE A 163 -22.84 -19.94 -3.58
CA ILE A 163 -21.61 -20.73 -3.81
C ILE A 163 -21.24 -20.63 -5.29
N VAL A 164 -20.04 -20.11 -5.56
CA VAL A 164 -19.42 -20.16 -6.89
C VAL A 164 -18.68 -21.48 -7.03
N ASN A 165 -19.18 -22.32 -7.92
CA ASN A 165 -18.52 -23.55 -8.39
C ASN A 165 -17.84 -23.27 -9.73
N GLY A 166 -16.79 -24.02 -10.09
CA GLY A 166 -16.17 -23.93 -11.41
C GLY A 166 -15.32 -22.68 -11.64
N LEU A 167 -14.55 -22.23 -10.64
CA LEU A 167 -13.43 -21.31 -10.87
C LEU A 167 -12.36 -22.00 -11.74
N PRO A 168 -11.84 -21.37 -12.82
CA PRO A 168 -10.87 -22.01 -13.73
C PRO A 168 -9.60 -22.55 -13.06
N ASP A 169 -8.99 -23.59 -13.64
CA ASP A 169 -7.74 -24.23 -13.16
C ASP A 169 -6.58 -23.25 -12.97
N GLU A 170 -6.51 -22.22 -13.83
CA GLU A 170 -5.49 -21.18 -13.80
C GLU A 170 -5.91 -19.88 -13.09
N CYS A 171 -7.13 -19.83 -12.53
CA CYS A 171 -7.58 -18.76 -11.64
C CYS A 171 -6.71 -18.73 -10.37
N ARG A 172 -6.28 -17.54 -9.93
CA ARG A 172 -5.45 -17.36 -8.72
C ARG A 172 -6.03 -16.39 -7.72
N ALA A 173 -6.90 -15.48 -8.16
CA ALA A 173 -7.70 -14.65 -7.27
C ALA A 173 -9.07 -14.36 -7.88
N VAL A 174 -9.96 -13.73 -7.12
CA VAL A 174 -11.22 -13.17 -7.61
C VAL A 174 -11.38 -11.70 -7.21
N LYS A 175 -12.05 -10.93 -8.07
CA LYS A 175 -12.74 -9.68 -7.72
C LYS A 175 -14.21 -10.01 -7.43
N VAL A 176 -14.77 -9.43 -6.38
CA VAL A 176 -16.20 -9.54 -6.03
C VAL A 176 -16.86 -8.17 -6.06
N GLU A 177 -17.88 -8.07 -6.91
CA GLU A 177 -18.72 -6.91 -7.14
C GLU A 177 -20.18 -7.24 -6.79
N ILE A 178 -20.97 -6.27 -6.34
CA ILE A 178 -22.43 -6.41 -6.16
C ILE A 178 -23.17 -5.33 -6.95
N VAL A 179 -24.38 -5.65 -7.42
CA VAL A 179 -25.29 -4.68 -8.04
C VAL A 179 -26.44 -4.43 -7.07
N VAL A 180 -26.59 -3.17 -6.63
CA VAL A 180 -27.64 -2.75 -5.69
C VAL A 180 -28.50 -1.62 -6.25
N THR A 181 -29.73 -1.52 -5.77
CA THR A 181 -30.69 -0.45 -6.10
C THR A 181 -31.63 -0.18 -4.91
N SER A 182 -32.48 0.85 -5.00
CA SER A 182 -33.52 1.14 -4.01
C SER A 182 -34.76 1.72 -4.68
N THR A 183 -35.93 1.51 -4.07
CA THR A 183 -37.22 2.09 -4.50
C THR A 183 -37.63 3.32 -3.68
N ASP A 184 -36.85 3.71 -2.67
CA ASP A 184 -37.18 4.87 -1.82
C ASP A 184 -36.84 6.17 -2.55
N ALA A 185 -37.79 7.12 -2.61
CA ALA A 185 -37.60 8.38 -3.32
C ALA A 185 -36.63 9.36 -2.64
N GLY A 186 -36.21 9.08 -1.39
CA GLY A 186 -35.24 9.88 -0.65
C GLY A 186 -33.77 9.60 -0.96
N THR A 187 -33.45 8.72 -1.92
CA THR A 187 -32.06 8.43 -2.33
C THR A 187 -31.38 9.66 -2.93
N ASN A 188 -30.18 10.00 -2.45
CA ASN A 188 -29.40 11.17 -2.85
C ASN A 188 -27.91 11.01 -2.49
N PRO A 189 -26.99 11.83 -3.06
CA PRO A 189 -25.55 11.66 -2.83
C PRO A 189 -25.07 11.92 -1.39
N ASP A 190 -25.83 12.67 -0.57
CA ASP A 190 -25.47 13.01 0.81
C ASP A 190 -25.72 11.85 1.79
N VAL A 191 -26.30 10.75 1.32
CA VAL A 191 -26.53 9.52 2.10
C VAL A 191 -25.84 8.32 1.46
N GLU A 192 -25.35 7.42 2.32
CA GLU A 192 -24.54 6.26 1.97
C GLU A 192 -25.15 4.98 2.56
N ASP A 193 -24.88 3.85 1.91
CA ASP A 193 -24.99 2.53 2.54
C ASP A 193 -23.64 1.79 2.53
N VAL A 194 -23.52 0.80 3.42
CA VAL A 194 -22.25 0.09 3.65
C VAL A 194 -22.44 -1.41 3.53
N TYR A 195 -21.65 -2.02 2.66
CA TYR A 195 -21.59 -3.47 2.50
C TYR A 195 -20.22 -4.01 2.79
N ARG A 196 -20.15 -5.32 3.04
CA ARG A 196 -18.90 -6.07 2.96
C ARG A 196 -19.15 -7.47 2.43
N VAL A 197 -18.09 -8.06 1.91
CA VAL A 197 -18.06 -9.48 1.55
C VAL A 197 -17.43 -10.30 2.68
N HIS A 198 -17.94 -11.50 2.89
CA HIS A 198 -17.27 -12.58 3.60
C HIS A 198 -16.97 -13.67 2.58
N LEU A 199 -15.73 -14.13 2.51
CA LEU A 199 -15.26 -15.13 1.57
C LEU A 199 -14.75 -16.35 2.32
N SER A 200 -15.07 -17.55 1.84
CA SER A 200 -14.41 -18.77 2.29
C SER A 200 -14.45 -19.85 1.20
N GLN A 201 -13.45 -20.73 1.19
CA GLN A 201 -13.42 -21.86 0.26
C GLN A 201 -13.60 -23.20 0.97
N MET A 202 -14.35 -24.09 0.31
CA MET A 202 -14.40 -25.50 0.64
C MET A 202 -13.25 -26.19 -0.10
N VAL A 203 -12.20 -26.55 0.64
CA VAL A 203 -11.01 -27.27 0.16
C VAL A 203 -10.99 -28.62 0.86
N ASP A 204 -10.66 -29.69 0.11
CA ASP A 204 -10.60 -31.05 0.64
C ASP A 204 -9.63 -31.16 1.84
N ASP A 205 -9.97 -32.04 2.78
CA ASP A 205 -9.27 -32.28 4.06
C ASP A 205 -9.06 -31.05 4.97
N ALA A 206 -9.66 -29.90 4.64
CA ALA A 206 -9.61 -28.67 5.44
C ALA A 206 -10.98 -28.27 6.00
N PRO A 207 -11.06 -27.72 7.24
CA PRO A 207 -12.28 -27.08 7.71
C PRO A 207 -12.67 -25.92 6.78
N PHE A 208 -13.94 -25.79 6.39
CA PHE A 208 -14.41 -24.72 5.49
C PHE A 208 -14.21 -23.29 6.06
N THR A 209 -13.96 -23.17 7.37
CA THR A 209 -13.60 -21.93 8.06
C THR A 209 -12.11 -21.57 7.99
N SER A 210 -11.24 -22.51 7.59
CA SER A 210 -9.77 -22.32 7.57
C SER A 210 -9.30 -21.27 6.57
N ARG A 211 -10.08 -21.05 5.50
CA ARG A 211 -9.86 -20.01 4.49
C ARG A 211 -10.90 -18.90 4.55
N TYR A 212 -11.42 -18.60 5.74
CA TYR A 212 -12.34 -17.48 5.92
C TYR A 212 -11.60 -16.13 5.89
N ALA A 213 -12.04 -15.22 5.03
CA ALA A 213 -11.64 -13.82 5.02
C ALA A 213 -12.85 -12.89 5.22
N LEU A 214 -12.66 -11.88 6.06
CA LEU A 214 -13.62 -10.81 6.28
C LEU A 214 -13.21 -9.58 5.46
N GLY A 215 -13.96 -9.27 4.41
CA GLY A 215 -13.77 -8.05 3.62
C GLY A 215 -13.95 -6.79 4.47
N LYS A 216 -13.28 -5.71 4.05
CA LYS A 216 -13.42 -4.40 4.67
C LYS A 216 -14.77 -3.77 4.29
N PRO A 217 -15.37 -2.93 5.14
CA PRO A 217 -16.63 -2.26 4.81
C PRO A 217 -16.40 -1.23 3.70
N VAL A 218 -17.19 -1.32 2.63
CA VAL A 218 -17.19 -0.39 1.51
C VAL A 218 -18.45 0.47 1.61
N ARG A 219 -18.24 1.78 1.76
CA ARG A 219 -19.30 2.81 1.74
C ARG A 219 -19.54 3.24 0.29
N THR A 220 -20.78 3.52 -0.10
CA THR A 220 -21.06 4.20 -1.38
C THR A 220 -22.19 5.23 -1.23
N PRO A 221 -22.04 6.44 -1.82
CA PRO A 221 -23.14 7.40 -1.90
C PRO A 221 -24.26 6.87 -2.80
N LEU A 222 -25.49 7.31 -2.53
CA LEU A 222 -26.66 6.90 -3.30
C LEU A 222 -26.88 7.81 -4.52
N PRO A 223 -27.40 7.26 -5.64
CA PRO A 223 -27.84 8.08 -6.76
C PRO A 223 -29.05 8.93 -6.37
N ALA A 224 -29.18 10.11 -6.97
CA ALA A 224 -30.35 10.97 -6.81
C ALA A 224 -31.59 10.31 -7.46
N GLY A 225 -32.59 9.99 -6.65
CA GLY A 225 -33.83 9.36 -7.09
C GLY A 225 -33.79 7.82 -7.15
N PRO A 226 -34.97 7.17 -7.14
CA PRO A 226 -35.10 5.72 -6.99
C PRO A 226 -34.82 4.96 -8.30
N LEU A 227 -34.76 3.63 -8.22
CA LEU A 227 -34.65 2.68 -9.33
C LEU A 227 -33.33 2.72 -10.14
N HIS A 228 -32.42 3.63 -9.81
CA HIS A 228 -31.04 3.59 -10.30
C HIS A 228 -30.27 2.43 -9.67
N SER A 229 -29.46 1.74 -10.47
CA SER A 229 -28.53 0.71 -10.00
C SER A 229 -27.12 1.27 -9.84
N ARG A 230 -26.35 0.73 -8.90
CA ARG A 230 -24.89 0.93 -8.81
C ARG A 230 -24.17 -0.40 -8.62
N THR A 231 -22.98 -0.49 -9.20
CA THR A 231 -22.05 -1.61 -9.00
C THR A 231 -21.03 -1.21 -7.94
N ILE A 232 -20.86 -2.04 -6.91
CA ILE A 232 -19.94 -1.80 -5.79
C ILE A 232 -18.89 -2.92 -5.77
N VAL A 233 -17.61 -2.58 -5.86
CA VAL A 233 -16.51 -3.54 -5.61
C VAL A 233 -16.37 -3.72 -4.10
N LEU A 234 -16.53 -4.95 -3.59
CA LEU A 234 -16.39 -5.27 -2.17
C LEU A 234 -15.03 -5.90 -1.82
N GLU A 235 -14.40 -6.51 -2.81
CA GLU A 235 -13.03 -7.01 -2.76
C GLU A 235 -12.51 -7.02 -4.20
N SER A 236 -11.34 -6.44 -4.44
CA SER A 236 -10.73 -6.41 -5.76
C SER A 236 -9.74 -7.53 -6.01
N TYR A 237 -9.20 -8.16 -4.95
CA TYR A 237 -8.29 -9.29 -5.06
C TYR A 237 -8.35 -10.17 -3.80
N TYR A 238 -9.02 -11.32 -3.89
CA TYR A 238 -8.93 -12.39 -2.89
C TYR A 238 -8.35 -13.64 -3.53
N GLU A 239 -7.22 -14.12 -3.00
CA GLU A 239 -6.53 -15.32 -3.51
C GLU A 239 -7.36 -16.58 -3.31
N VAL A 240 -7.41 -17.42 -4.33
CA VAL A 240 -8.19 -18.67 -4.34
C VAL A 240 -7.30 -19.89 -4.60
N VAL A 241 -7.63 -20.98 -3.91
CA VAL A 241 -7.26 -22.32 -4.37
C VAL A 241 -8.07 -22.62 -5.64
N PRO A 242 -7.46 -23.06 -6.75
CA PRO A 242 -8.19 -23.41 -7.97
C PRO A 242 -9.19 -24.54 -7.73
N ASN A 243 -10.28 -24.57 -8.51
CA ASN A 243 -11.38 -25.55 -8.46
C ASN A 243 -12.18 -25.65 -7.14
N ALA A 244 -11.60 -25.29 -6.00
CA ALA A 244 -12.24 -25.32 -4.69
C ALA A 244 -13.42 -24.33 -4.60
N PRO A 245 -14.67 -24.80 -4.36
CA PRO A 245 -15.86 -23.94 -4.35
C PRO A 245 -15.75 -22.77 -3.38
N LEU A 246 -16.12 -21.58 -3.88
CA LEU A 246 -16.03 -20.32 -3.16
C LEU A 246 -17.42 -19.92 -2.64
N THR A 247 -17.59 -19.92 -1.33
CA THR A 247 -18.75 -19.31 -0.67
C THR A 247 -18.56 -17.80 -0.65
N VAL A 248 -19.54 -17.07 -1.22
CA VAL A 248 -19.58 -15.61 -1.21
C VAL A 248 -20.81 -15.17 -0.44
N ARG A 249 -20.59 -14.50 0.70
CA ARG A 249 -21.64 -13.95 1.57
C ARG A 249 -21.55 -12.43 1.59
N ILE A 250 -22.68 -11.76 1.31
CA ILE A 250 -22.78 -10.29 1.33
C ILE A 250 -23.55 -9.87 2.57
N GLN A 251 -22.99 -8.97 3.37
CA GLN A 251 -23.63 -8.35 4.53
C GLN A 251 -23.74 -6.84 4.32
N ARG A 252 -24.88 -6.26 4.70
CA ARG A 252 -25.03 -4.81 4.90
C ARG A 252 -24.76 -4.47 6.36
N GLU A 253 -24.12 -3.33 6.62
CA GLU A 253 -23.59 -2.95 7.94
C GLU A 253 -24.22 -1.67 8.52
N PRO A 254 -25.55 -1.61 8.76
CA PRO A 254 -26.26 -0.45 9.32
C PRO A 254 -25.94 -0.14 10.80
N GLY A 255 -24.85 -0.70 11.33
CA GLY A 255 -24.27 -0.40 12.63
C GLY A 255 -22.92 0.31 12.54
N LEU A 256 -22.40 0.58 11.33
CA LEU A 256 -21.19 1.35 11.11
C LEU A 256 -21.54 2.82 10.83
N PRO A 257 -20.75 3.80 11.32
CA PRO A 257 -21.05 5.23 11.17
C PRO A 257 -21.19 5.77 9.73
N GLY A 258 -20.82 4.98 8.71
CA GLY A 258 -20.94 5.34 7.29
C GLY A 258 -22.21 4.82 6.60
N ASP A 259 -23.07 4.04 7.28
CA ASP A 259 -24.35 3.61 6.70
C ASP A 259 -25.45 4.57 7.18
N THR A 260 -25.56 5.72 6.51
CA THR A 260 -26.46 6.82 6.89
C THR A 260 -27.87 6.64 6.29
N PHE A 261 -28.00 5.85 5.21
CA PHE A 261 -29.27 5.59 4.54
C PHE A 261 -30.10 4.51 5.27
N THR A 262 -30.75 4.86 6.38
CA THR A 262 -31.48 3.91 7.26
C THR A 262 -32.63 3.08 6.63
N ARG A 263 -32.89 3.20 5.32
CA ARG A 263 -33.98 2.56 4.58
C ARG A 263 -33.51 1.26 3.89
N PRO A 264 -34.40 0.33 3.52
CA PRO A 264 -34.00 -0.91 2.84
C PRO A 264 -33.41 -0.68 1.44
N THR A 265 -32.52 -1.58 1.04
CA THR A 265 -31.87 -1.61 -0.28
C THR A 265 -31.93 -3.00 -0.89
N GLY A 266 -32.11 -3.07 -2.21
CA GLY A 266 -32.22 -4.33 -2.95
C GLY A 266 -30.90 -4.73 -3.59
N LEU A 267 -30.35 -5.87 -3.20
CA LEU A 267 -29.21 -6.50 -3.89
C LEU A 267 -29.74 -7.45 -4.96
N ALA A 268 -29.44 -7.15 -6.23
CA ALA A 268 -29.96 -7.88 -7.39
C ALA A 268 -29.02 -9.00 -7.85
N VAL A 269 -27.71 -8.73 -7.85
CA VAL A 269 -26.68 -9.61 -8.42
C VAL A 269 -25.40 -9.53 -7.59
N VAL A 270 -24.71 -10.66 -7.40
CA VAL A 270 -23.29 -10.73 -7.05
C VAL A 270 -22.51 -11.17 -8.29
N LYS A 271 -21.43 -10.46 -8.62
CA LYS A 271 -20.55 -10.72 -9.76
C LYS A 271 -19.17 -11.09 -9.22
N VAL A 272 -18.70 -12.28 -9.59
CA VAL A 272 -17.39 -12.82 -9.19
C VAL A 272 -16.55 -12.96 -10.45
N THR A 273 -15.54 -12.12 -10.58
CA THR A 273 -14.66 -12.07 -11.75
C THR A 273 -13.37 -12.85 -11.46
N PRO A 274 -13.09 -13.98 -12.14
CA PRO A 274 -11.83 -14.71 -11.99
C PRO A 274 -10.63 -13.88 -12.46
N LEU A 275 -9.52 -13.96 -11.73
CA LEU A 275 -8.28 -13.22 -11.98
C LEU A 275 -7.09 -14.17 -12.14
N SER A 276 -6.18 -13.82 -13.05
CA SER A 276 -4.89 -14.47 -13.25
C SER A 276 -3.95 -14.24 -12.05
N ALA A 277 -2.80 -14.92 -12.03
CA ALA A 277 -1.68 -14.47 -11.21
C ALA A 277 -1.29 -13.02 -11.55
N LEU A 278 -0.91 -12.24 -10.55
CA LEU A 278 -0.27 -10.94 -10.76
C LEU A 278 1.17 -11.11 -11.26
N ALA A 279 1.73 -10.05 -11.82
CA ALA A 279 3.14 -10.02 -12.20
C ALA A 279 4.04 -10.22 -10.96
N LYS A 280 5.16 -10.94 -11.13
CA LYS A 280 6.18 -11.05 -10.09
C LYS A 280 7.07 -9.81 -10.14
N ALA A 281 7.26 -9.17 -9.00
CA ALA A 281 8.25 -8.12 -8.83
C ALA A 281 9.68 -8.69 -9.03
N HIS A 282 10.56 -7.87 -9.60
CA HIS A 282 11.99 -8.13 -9.74
C HIS A 282 12.71 -7.83 -8.42
N VAL A 283 13.79 -8.57 -8.13
CA VAL A 283 14.60 -8.38 -6.92
C VAL A 283 15.64 -7.30 -7.16
N VAL A 284 15.63 -6.26 -6.31
CA VAL A 284 16.69 -5.25 -6.23
C VAL A 284 17.77 -5.71 -5.24
N GLN A 285 17.36 -6.25 -4.09
CA GLN A 285 18.28 -6.75 -3.07
C GLN A 285 17.61 -7.82 -2.19
N ASP A 286 18.29 -8.94 -1.97
CA ASP A 286 17.84 -10.06 -1.13
C ASP A 286 18.94 -10.63 -0.21
N VAL A 287 20.15 -10.06 -0.20
CA VAL A 287 21.21 -10.49 0.72
C VAL A 287 20.79 -10.31 2.19
N ARG A 288 21.30 -11.22 3.04
CA ARG A 288 21.01 -11.31 4.47
C ARG A 288 20.98 -9.94 5.18
N GLY A 289 19.93 -9.71 5.95
CA GLY A 289 19.67 -8.47 6.68
C GLY A 289 18.30 -7.86 6.35
N TYR A 290 17.94 -6.86 7.14
CA TYR A 290 16.65 -6.18 7.04
C TYR A 290 16.75 -5.05 6.02
N ASN A 291 16.69 -5.39 4.73
CA ASN A 291 16.64 -4.45 3.61
C ASN A 291 15.23 -3.83 3.54
N SER A 292 15.11 -2.52 3.68
CA SER A 292 13.82 -1.84 3.89
C SER A 292 13.82 -0.36 3.49
N TRP A 293 12.62 0.25 3.49
CA TRP A 293 12.36 1.66 3.14
C TRP A 293 12.92 2.09 1.77
N PRO A 294 12.64 1.36 0.68
CA PRO A 294 13.19 1.70 -0.62
C PRO A 294 12.63 3.04 -1.13
N MET A 295 13.48 3.79 -1.82
CA MET A 295 13.13 4.97 -2.59
C MET A 295 13.74 4.84 -3.98
N THR A 296 12.90 4.85 -5.02
CA THR A 296 13.31 4.60 -6.41
C THR A 296 13.00 5.78 -7.30
N GLN A 297 14.01 6.36 -7.95
CA GLN A 297 13.89 7.53 -8.81
C GLN A 297 14.52 7.28 -10.18
N ALA A 298 13.88 7.75 -11.25
CA ALA A 298 14.46 7.81 -12.58
C ALA A 298 15.41 9.02 -12.73
N ILE A 299 16.58 8.82 -13.34
CA ILE A 299 17.49 9.85 -13.83
C ILE A 299 17.62 9.63 -15.34
N GLY A 300 16.76 10.30 -16.12
CA GLY A 300 16.50 9.88 -17.51
C GLY A 300 16.06 8.42 -17.56
N ASP A 301 16.65 7.63 -18.45
CA ASP A 301 16.33 6.20 -18.62
C ASP A 301 16.97 5.28 -17.56
N ILE A 302 17.66 5.82 -16.55
CA ILE A 302 18.31 5.05 -15.48
C ILE A 302 17.41 5.02 -14.24
N LEU A 303 17.01 3.83 -13.80
CA LEU A 303 16.40 3.65 -12.47
C LEU A 303 17.49 3.62 -11.41
N VAL A 304 17.34 4.42 -10.35
CA VAL A 304 18.15 4.38 -9.14
C VAL A 304 17.26 3.93 -7.99
N CYS A 305 17.50 2.74 -7.44
CA CYS A 305 16.81 2.27 -6.24
C CYS A 305 17.76 2.37 -5.05
N THR A 306 17.39 3.22 -4.09
CA THR A 306 18.06 3.36 -2.80
C THR A 306 17.26 2.67 -1.71
N TYR A 307 17.92 2.20 -0.65
CA TYR A 307 17.29 1.50 0.48
C TYR A 307 18.26 1.42 1.66
N SER A 308 17.75 1.08 2.85
CA SER A 308 18.59 0.80 4.02
C SER A 308 18.65 -0.67 4.35
N ARG A 309 19.79 -1.17 4.82
CA ARG A 309 19.93 -2.52 5.39
C ARG A 309 20.43 -2.45 6.82
N GLY A 310 19.81 -3.20 7.74
CA GLY A 310 20.24 -3.36 9.14
C GLY A 310 19.85 -4.74 9.68
N SER A 311 19.56 -4.89 10.98
CA SER A 311 19.27 -6.22 11.59
C SER A 311 17.78 -6.52 11.84
N ALA A 312 16.93 -5.51 11.98
CA ALA A 312 15.50 -5.65 12.29
C ALA A 312 14.70 -4.42 11.81
N HIS A 313 13.41 -4.32 12.19
CA HIS A 313 12.61 -3.10 12.03
C HIS A 313 13.02 -2.01 13.05
N SER A 314 14.29 -1.59 12.99
CA SER A 314 14.91 -0.56 13.84
C SER A 314 15.58 0.51 12.99
N ILE A 315 15.62 1.76 13.47
CA ILE A 315 16.02 2.94 12.65
C ILE A 315 17.33 3.62 13.09
N GLY A 316 17.86 3.31 14.27
CA GLY A 316 19.03 3.98 14.87
C GLY A 316 20.11 2.99 15.35
N GLU A 317 20.21 1.85 14.69
CA GLU A 317 21.28 0.88 14.92
C GLU A 317 22.53 1.25 14.10
N ASP A 318 23.72 1.23 14.72
CA ASP A 318 25.02 1.53 14.09
C ASP A 318 25.36 0.60 12.91
N ALA A 319 24.68 -0.54 12.80
CA ALA A 319 24.80 -1.47 11.68
C ALA A 319 23.91 -1.11 10.47
N ARG A 320 23.17 0.01 10.51
CA ARG A 320 22.26 0.41 9.43
C ARG A 320 22.81 1.55 8.58
N ALA A 321 23.19 1.17 7.36
CA ALA A 321 23.64 2.07 6.29
C ALA A 321 22.58 2.19 5.18
N VAL A 322 22.72 3.24 4.35
CA VAL A 322 21.97 3.43 3.10
C VAL A 322 22.82 3.00 1.92
N TYR A 323 22.18 2.29 0.99
CA TYR A 323 22.76 1.73 -0.22
C TYR A 323 21.97 2.14 -1.45
N ALA A 324 22.63 2.11 -2.60
CA ALA A 324 22.04 2.33 -3.93
C ALA A 324 22.39 1.18 -4.88
N ARG A 325 21.50 0.94 -5.83
CA ARG A 325 21.74 0.15 -7.04
C ARG A 325 21.08 0.86 -8.23
N THR A 326 21.61 0.63 -9.42
CA THR A 326 21.09 1.20 -10.67
C THR A 326 20.66 0.12 -11.67
N SER A 327 19.73 0.47 -12.55
CA SER A 327 19.16 -0.39 -13.59
C SER A 327 18.99 0.41 -14.89
N THR A 328 19.18 -0.25 -16.03
CA THR A 328 18.96 0.32 -17.37
C THR A 328 18.02 -0.54 -18.23
N ASP A 329 17.20 -1.40 -17.62
CA ASP A 329 16.36 -2.39 -18.32
C ASP A 329 14.92 -2.54 -17.75
N GLY A 330 14.44 -1.54 -17.01
CA GLY A 330 13.15 -1.56 -16.30
C GLY A 330 13.20 -2.18 -14.89
N GLY A 331 14.41 -2.42 -14.37
CA GLY A 331 14.62 -3.01 -13.03
C GLY A 331 14.70 -4.54 -13.05
N LYS A 332 14.95 -5.12 -14.22
CA LYS A 332 15.06 -6.57 -14.45
C LYS A 332 16.44 -7.08 -14.04
N THR A 333 17.48 -6.26 -14.19
CA THR A 333 18.82 -6.48 -13.64
C THR A 333 19.36 -5.24 -12.92
N TRP A 334 20.21 -5.43 -11.91
CA TRP A 334 20.70 -4.36 -11.05
C TRP A 334 22.22 -4.43 -10.89
N THR A 335 22.87 -3.27 -10.94
CA THR A 335 24.33 -3.10 -10.75
C THR A 335 24.80 -3.53 -9.35
N ALA A 336 26.11 -3.52 -9.11
CA ALA A 336 26.67 -3.78 -7.79
C ALA A 336 26.18 -2.73 -6.77
N GLU A 337 26.09 -3.16 -5.50
CA GLU A 337 25.69 -2.28 -4.40
C GLU A 337 26.74 -1.19 -4.15
N THR A 338 26.29 0.07 -4.06
CA THR A 338 27.12 1.22 -3.67
C THR A 338 26.61 1.80 -2.35
N VAL A 339 27.51 2.28 -1.49
CA VAL A 339 27.17 2.92 -0.22
C VAL A 339 26.85 4.40 -0.47
N VAL A 340 25.69 4.86 0.02
CA VAL A 340 25.28 6.27 -0.02
C VAL A 340 25.65 6.96 1.29
N ALA A 341 25.30 6.33 2.41
CA ALA A 341 25.55 6.83 3.76
C ALA A 341 25.89 5.65 4.68
N ASN A 342 26.88 5.84 5.55
CA ASN A 342 27.23 4.91 6.63
C ASN A 342 27.96 5.68 7.75
N THR A 343 27.29 6.64 8.41
CA THR A 343 27.90 7.49 9.46
C THR A 343 28.09 6.71 10.77
N PRO A 344 29.32 6.51 11.28
CA PRO A 344 29.55 5.78 12.53
C PRO A 344 28.89 6.45 13.74
N GLY A 345 28.20 5.65 14.55
CA GLY A 345 27.40 6.07 15.71
C GLY A 345 25.92 6.35 15.39
N PHE A 346 25.46 6.09 14.17
CA PHE A 346 24.10 6.36 13.72
C PHE A 346 23.55 5.21 12.85
N GLY A 347 22.24 5.01 12.86
CA GLY A 347 21.52 4.26 11.83
C GLY A 347 20.89 5.21 10.83
N GLU A 348 20.95 4.87 9.54
CA GLU A 348 20.55 5.76 8.45
C GLU A 348 19.42 5.16 7.59
N VAL A 349 18.34 5.93 7.45
CA VAL A 349 17.10 5.50 6.79
C VAL A 349 16.77 6.41 5.61
N THR A 350 16.55 5.85 4.43
CA THR A 350 15.96 6.55 3.29
C THR A 350 14.51 6.93 3.60
N VAL A 351 14.15 8.20 3.41
CA VAL A 351 12.83 8.74 3.84
C VAL A 351 12.07 9.54 2.78
N GLY A 352 12.75 10.00 1.72
CA GLY A 352 12.11 10.64 0.57
C GLY A 352 13.08 10.83 -0.60
N LYS A 353 12.55 10.95 -1.81
CA LYS A 353 13.30 11.15 -3.07
C LYS A 353 12.71 12.28 -3.91
N GLY A 354 13.45 12.77 -4.90
CA GLY A 354 12.90 13.61 -5.97
C GLY A 354 13.95 13.99 -6.99
N LEU A 355 13.69 15.06 -7.74
CA LEU A 355 14.61 15.65 -8.71
C LEU A 355 14.88 17.12 -8.39
N ASP A 356 16.05 17.61 -8.77
CA ASP A 356 16.37 19.04 -8.85
C ASP A 356 16.06 19.63 -10.24
N SER A 357 16.29 20.93 -10.43
CA SER A 357 16.06 21.64 -11.70
C SER A 357 16.85 21.09 -12.89
N THR A 358 17.89 20.29 -12.66
CA THR A 358 18.74 19.67 -13.68
C THR A 358 18.37 18.22 -14.00
N GLY A 359 17.37 17.66 -13.29
CA GLY A 359 17.00 16.24 -13.39
C GLY A 359 17.95 15.31 -12.62
N ALA A 360 18.78 15.82 -11.72
CA ALA A 360 19.58 15.01 -10.81
C ALA A 360 18.72 14.49 -9.65
N MET A 361 18.95 13.25 -9.21
CA MET A 361 18.21 12.70 -8.08
C MET A 361 18.62 13.37 -6.77
N LEU A 362 17.62 13.81 -6.02
CA LEU A 362 17.70 14.19 -4.62
C LEU A 362 17.20 13.05 -3.72
N LEU A 363 17.83 12.85 -2.57
CA LEU A 363 17.51 11.79 -1.61
C LEU A 363 17.63 12.30 -0.17
N TRP A 364 16.52 12.30 0.57
CA TRP A 364 16.51 12.50 2.01
C TRP A 364 16.89 11.22 2.76
N VAL A 365 17.97 11.31 3.53
CA VAL A 365 18.40 10.29 4.49
C VAL A 365 18.18 10.83 5.91
N ARG A 366 17.40 10.11 6.71
CA ARG A 366 17.24 10.35 8.14
C ARG A 366 18.30 9.58 8.91
N ARG A 367 19.25 10.31 9.49
CA ARG A 367 20.35 9.79 10.31
C ARG A 367 19.99 9.85 11.79
N VAL A 368 20.05 8.71 12.50
CA VAL A 368 19.52 8.55 13.87
C VAL A 368 20.57 7.96 14.81
N GLY A 369 20.96 8.71 15.82
CA GLY A 369 21.87 8.29 16.88
C GLY A 369 21.48 8.98 18.20
N LYS A 370 22.44 9.60 18.89
CA LYS A 370 22.15 10.48 20.06
C LYS A 370 21.30 11.71 19.71
N GLN A 371 21.32 12.10 18.44
CA GLN A 371 20.50 13.14 17.84
C GLN A 371 19.94 12.59 16.52
N ARG A 372 18.94 13.28 15.95
CA ARG A 372 18.38 12.97 14.63
C ARG A 372 18.73 14.09 13.67
N HIS A 373 19.24 13.73 12.51
CA HIS A 373 19.52 14.65 11.41
C HIS A 373 18.74 14.21 10.17
N HIS A 374 18.50 15.15 9.26
CA HIS A 374 18.03 14.86 7.91
C HIS A 374 19.08 15.41 6.96
N ASP A 375 19.62 14.53 6.13
CA ASP A 375 20.74 14.78 5.24
C ASP A 375 20.24 14.62 3.81
N LEU A 376 20.40 15.66 2.99
CA LEU A 376 20.02 15.66 1.59
C LEU A 376 21.21 15.28 0.73
N TYR A 377 21.14 14.12 0.07
CA TYR A 377 22.13 13.67 -0.89
C TYR A 377 21.66 13.95 -2.33
N ARG A 378 22.61 14.18 -3.23
CA ARG A 378 22.37 14.42 -4.67
C ARG A 378 23.25 13.51 -5.53
N THR A 379 22.71 12.96 -6.61
CA THR A 379 23.45 12.16 -7.60
C THR A 379 22.97 12.42 -9.03
N THR A 380 23.88 12.32 -10.00
CA THR A 380 23.60 12.41 -11.45
C THR A 380 23.79 11.07 -12.19
N ASP A 381 24.23 10.03 -11.49
CA ASP A 381 24.59 8.72 -12.05
C ASP A 381 23.97 7.53 -11.28
N GLY A 382 23.38 7.78 -10.10
CA GLY A 382 22.85 6.76 -9.20
C GLY A 382 23.91 5.97 -8.44
N VAL A 383 25.18 6.38 -8.52
CA VAL A 383 26.35 5.68 -7.95
C VAL A 383 27.14 6.64 -7.04
N THR A 384 27.43 7.84 -7.52
CA THR A 384 28.15 8.88 -6.80
C THR A 384 27.16 9.81 -6.12
N PHE A 385 27.10 9.79 -4.79
CA PHE A 385 26.21 10.64 -3.98
C PHE A 385 27.00 11.69 -3.21
N THR A 386 26.62 12.96 -3.37
CA THR A 386 27.20 14.10 -2.66
C THR A 386 26.21 14.62 -1.63
N LEU A 387 26.65 14.83 -0.39
CA LEU A 387 25.87 15.53 0.64
C LEU A 387 25.74 17.02 0.26
N VAL A 388 24.51 17.49 0.09
CA VAL A 388 24.18 18.88 -0.26
C VAL A 388 23.83 19.70 0.97
N ALA A 389 22.97 19.18 1.85
CA ALA A 389 22.49 19.91 3.02
C ALA A 389 22.23 19.00 4.23
N THR A 390 22.47 19.53 5.42
CA THR A 390 21.99 19.00 6.71
C THR A 390 21.32 20.17 7.45
N PRO A 391 20.07 20.56 7.11
CA PRO A 391 19.45 21.75 7.68
C PRO A 391 19.16 21.60 9.18
N GLU A 392 19.36 22.69 9.93
CA GLU A 392 18.84 22.81 11.30
C GLU A 392 17.35 23.16 11.25
N LEU A 393 16.50 22.36 11.90
CA LEU A 393 15.04 22.43 11.78
C LEU A 393 14.40 22.77 13.12
N ALA A 394 13.56 23.81 13.14
CA ALA A 394 12.90 24.29 14.36
C ALA A 394 11.96 23.23 14.98
N THR A 395 11.31 22.42 14.14
CA THR A 395 10.61 21.20 14.57
C THR A 395 11.31 19.98 13.99
N GLN A 396 12.00 19.20 14.82
CA GLN A 396 12.71 17.99 14.40
C GLN A 396 11.73 16.95 13.79
N PRO A 397 11.79 16.67 12.47
CA PRO A 397 10.85 15.73 11.85
C PRO A 397 11.03 14.30 12.34
N MET A 398 9.98 13.49 12.21
CA MET A 398 10.09 12.03 12.17
C MET A 398 10.60 11.60 10.79
N GLN A 399 10.16 12.24 9.71
CA GLN A 399 10.71 12.16 8.36
C GLN A 399 10.43 13.46 7.59
N ILE A 400 11.22 13.71 6.55
CA ILE A 400 10.87 14.55 5.39
C ILE A 400 10.65 13.56 4.23
N THR A 401 9.60 13.76 3.42
CA THR A 401 9.20 12.83 2.35
C THR A 401 9.66 13.30 0.96
N ASP A 402 9.03 12.80 -0.10
CA ASP A 402 9.43 13.05 -1.48
C ASP A 402 9.42 14.56 -1.83
N VAL A 403 10.40 14.94 -2.66
CA VAL A 403 10.60 16.29 -3.19
C VAL A 403 9.93 16.39 -4.56
N PHE A 404 9.10 17.41 -4.74
CA PHE A 404 8.39 17.72 -5.98
C PHE A 404 8.53 19.21 -6.31
N ALA A 405 8.47 19.55 -7.60
CA ALA A 405 8.53 20.94 -8.04
C ALA A 405 7.16 21.62 -7.92
N VAL A 406 7.15 22.87 -7.46
CA VAL A 406 6.00 23.77 -7.45
C VAL A 406 6.43 25.08 -8.13
N PRO A 407 5.80 25.48 -9.26
CA PRO A 407 6.11 26.74 -9.93
C PRO A 407 6.09 27.94 -8.99
N GLU A 408 6.97 28.91 -9.25
CA GLU A 408 7.18 30.13 -8.45
C GLU A 408 7.70 29.91 -7.00
N VAL A 409 7.56 28.72 -6.43
CA VAL A 409 8.08 28.34 -5.10
C VAL A 409 9.44 27.64 -5.18
N GLY A 410 9.64 26.79 -6.19
CA GLY A 410 10.84 25.95 -6.35
C GLY A 410 10.58 24.49 -5.97
N LEU A 411 11.48 23.89 -5.20
CA LEU A 411 11.30 22.54 -4.65
C LEU A 411 10.47 22.58 -3.37
N MET A 412 9.53 21.64 -3.24
CA MET A 412 8.74 21.41 -2.03
C MET A 412 8.88 19.95 -1.59
N ALA A 413 8.89 19.71 -0.28
CA ALA A 413 8.69 18.40 0.32
C ALA A 413 7.75 18.51 1.52
N LEU A 414 7.09 17.42 1.89
CA LEU A 414 6.26 17.36 3.09
C LEU A 414 7.03 16.76 4.26
N TRP A 415 6.65 17.13 5.49
CA TRP A 415 7.27 16.59 6.71
C TRP A 415 6.22 16.34 7.79
N PHE A 416 6.52 15.40 8.69
CA PHE A 416 5.69 15.12 9.86
C PHE A 416 6.57 14.89 11.10
N ALA A 417 6.15 15.35 12.27
CA ALA A 417 6.88 15.21 13.54
C ALA A 417 5.94 14.76 14.67
N GLY A 418 6.50 14.04 15.65
CA GLY A 418 5.73 13.41 16.72
C GLY A 418 6.48 12.22 17.34
N ASN A 419 5.77 11.43 18.14
CA ASN A 419 6.35 10.33 18.92
C ASN A 419 5.45 9.08 19.05
N TYR A 420 4.42 8.95 18.22
CA TYR A 420 3.47 7.82 18.21
C TYR A 420 2.66 7.58 19.51
N SER A 421 2.77 8.43 20.53
CA SER A 421 1.90 8.39 21.72
C SER A 421 0.55 9.07 21.45
N ASP A 422 -0.52 8.71 22.15
CA ASP A 422 -1.87 9.27 21.92
C ASP A 422 -2.07 10.69 22.50
N LYS A 423 -0.98 11.47 22.65
CA LYS A 423 -0.98 12.84 23.16
C LYS A 423 -1.07 13.85 22.02
N ALA A 424 -1.60 15.03 22.32
CA ALA A 424 -1.65 16.20 21.44
C ALA A 424 -0.26 16.83 21.24
N VAL A 425 0.65 16.09 20.58
CA VAL A 425 2.08 16.44 20.44
C VAL A 425 2.64 16.21 19.03
N HIS A 426 1.77 15.96 18.05
CA HIS A 426 2.18 15.71 16.68
C HIS A 426 1.92 16.91 15.77
N SER A 427 2.63 16.97 14.65
CA SER A 427 2.56 18.06 13.67
C SER A 427 2.95 17.58 12.27
N TRP A 428 2.62 18.38 11.27
CA TRP A 428 3.08 18.23 9.89
C TRP A 428 3.14 19.57 9.19
N GLY A 429 3.79 19.62 8.03
CA GLY A 429 3.78 20.78 7.15
C GLY A 429 4.67 20.63 5.92
N VAL A 430 5.14 21.77 5.41
CA VAL A 430 5.96 21.89 4.20
C VAL A 430 7.42 22.26 4.52
N MET A 431 8.31 21.79 3.66
CA MET A 431 9.70 22.24 3.49
C MET A 431 9.79 22.84 2.08
N THR A 432 10.38 24.03 1.92
CA THR A 432 10.60 24.63 0.57
C THR A 432 12.04 25.09 0.35
N SER A 433 12.53 24.99 -0.89
CA SER A 433 13.85 25.42 -1.34
C SER A 433 13.76 26.06 -2.72
N SER A 434 14.44 27.20 -2.91
CA SER A 434 14.54 27.91 -4.19
C SER A 434 15.94 27.81 -4.82
N ASP A 435 16.80 26.94 -4.29
CA ASP A 435 18.22 26.81 -4.60
C ASP A 435 18.66 25.34 -4.77
N ASP A 436 17.81 24.53 -5.41
CA ASP A 436 18.01 23.10 -5.68
C ASP A 436 18.38 22.25 -4.45
N GLY A 437 17.82 22.62 -3.31
CA GLY A 437 17.93 21.90 -2.05
C GLY A 437 19.12 22.28 -1.17
N VAL A 438 19.87 23.34 -1.51
CA VAL A 438 21.00 23.82 -0.71
C VAL A 438 20.53 24.44 0.62
N THR A 439 19.45 25.24 0.60
CA THR A 439 18.79 25.77 1.80
C THR A 439 17.31 25.42 1.81
N TRP A 440 16.74 25.29 3.01
CA TRP A 440 15.34 24.89 3.19
C TRP A 440 14.64 25.74 4.26
N THR A 441 13.43 26.20 3.95
CA THR A 441 12.52 26.84 4.91
C THR A 441 11.50 25.83 5.42
N GLN A 442 11.35 25.70 6.74
CA GLN A 442 10.36 24.82 7.37
C GLN A 442 9.13 25.61 7.82
N THR A 443 7.95 25.22 7.33
CA THR A 443 6.66 25.78 7.78
C THR A 443 5.77 24.66 8.32
N ALA A 444 5.23 24.84 9.52
CA ALA A 444 4.23 23.95 10.10
C ALA A 444 2.82 24.35 9.63
N VAL A 445 2.02 23.37 9.24
CA VAL A 445 0.63 23.57 8.77
C VAL A 445 -0.36 23.24 9.90
N GLU A 446 -0.17 22.11 10.58
CA GLU A 446 -0.90 21.78 11.81
C GLU A 446 0.07 21.33 12.92
N SER A 447 -0.34 21.52 14.18
CA SER A 447 0.43 21.14 15.36
C SER A 447 -0.48 20.89 16.57
N GLY A 448 -0.03 20.06 17.51
CA GLY A 448 -0.85 19.61 18.64
C GLY A 448 -1.84 18.50 18.27
N LEU A 449 -1.63 17.81 17.15
CA LEU A 449 -2.49 16.73 16.69
C LEU A 449 -2.40 15.51 17.62
N LEU A 450 -3.53 14.81 17.79
CA LEU A 450 -3.59 13.46 18.33
C LEU A 450 -3.13 12.45 17.27
N LYS A 451 -2.71 11.26 17.71
CA LYS A 451 -2.28 10.16 16.81
C LYS A 451 -3.30 9.77 15.75
N ALA A 452 -4.59 9.81 16.09
CA ALA A 452 -5.68 9.50 15.16
C ALA A 452 -5.86 10.55 14.04
N ASP A 453 -5.39 11.78 14.27
CA ASP A 453 -5.50 12.93 13.38
C ASP A 453 -4.17 13.27 12.67
N TRP A 454 -3.10 12.52 12.95
CA TRP A 454 -1.75 12.80 12.45
C TRP A 454 -1.53 12.19 11.06
N PRO A 455 -1.41 13.00 9.98
CA PRO A 455 -0.97 12.49 8.69
C PRO A 455 0.52 12.15 8.77
N THR A 456 0.85 10.90 8.46
CA THR A 456 2.24 10.42 8.40
C THR A 456 2.62 10.03 6.98
N GLU A 457 3.92 9.95 6.71
CA GLU A 457 4.50 9.46 5.45
C GLU A 457 3.80 9.97 4.16
N PRO A 458 3.50 11.29 4.02
CA PRO A 458 2.71 11.79 2.89
C PRO A 458 3.46 11.82 1.55
N SER A 459 2.74 11.60 0.46
CA SER A 459 3.19 11.77 -0.92
C SER A 459 2.27 12.76 -1.64
N ALA A 460 2.83 13.59 -2.52
CA ALA A 460 2.16 14.76 -3.11
C ALA A 460 2.48 14.93 -4.61
N VAL A 461 1.56 15.57 -5.33
CA VAL A 461 1.71 15.99 -6.73
C VAL A 461 1.19 17.42 -6.93
N TYR A 462 1.87 18.21 -7.76
CA TYR A 462 1.37 19.49 -8.26
C TYR A 462 0.47 19.25 -9.49
N LEU A 463 -0.73 19.82 -9.49
CA LEU A 463 -1.78 19.57 -10.50
C LEU A 463 -1.98 20.73 -11.49
N GLY A 464 -1.12 21.75 -11.47
CA GLY A 464 -1.33 23.01 -12.19
C GLY A 464 -2.10 24.06 -11.37
N ASP A 465 -2.05 25.32 -11.81
CA ASP A 465 -2.84 26.45 -11.29
C ASP A 465 -2.86 26.60 -9.76
N GLY A 466 -1.71 26.43 -9.11
CA GLY A 466 -1.56 26.53 -7.65
C GLY A 466 -2.07 25.31 -6.87
N ARG A 467 -2.66 24.32 -7.55
CA ARG A 467 -3.26 23.13 -6.92
C ARG A 467 -2.20 22.09 -6.57
N ILE A 468 -2.19 21.64 -5.32
CA ILE A 468 -1.40 20.50 -4.86
C ILE A 468 -2.35 19.49 -4.22
N LEU A 469 -2.23 18.22 -4.59
CA LEU A 469 -2.93 17.11 -3.93
C LEU A 469 -1.91 16.17 -3.29
N ALA A 470 -2.11 15.85 -2.02
CA ALA A 470 -1.33 14.89 -1.28
C ALA A 470 -2.22 13.84 -0.60
N VAL A 471 -1.70 12.63 -0.46
CA VAL A 471 -2.30 11.53 0.31
C VAL A 471 -1.31 11.14 1.42
N ALA A 472 -1.83 10.88 2.62
CA ALA A 472 -1.01 10.55 3.79
C ALA A 472 -1.49 9.27 4.50
N ARG A 473 -0.52 8.53 5.06
CA ARG A 473 -0.77 7.39 5.94
C ARG A 473 -1.48 7.85 7.23
N THR A 474 -2.21 6.93 7.84
CA THR A 474 -2.73 7.06 9.20
C THR A 474 -2.08 6.01 10.12
N GLU A 475 -1.88 6.35 11.39
CA GLU A 475 -1.34 5.44 12.42
C GLU A 475 -2.43 4.65 13.17
N SER A 476 -3.66 5.17 13.22
CA SER A 476 -4.78 4.55 13.95
C SER A 476 -6.18 4.88 13.42
N GLY A 477 -6.29 5.71 12.36
CA GLY A 477 -7.55 6.02 11.70
C GLY A 477 -8.04 4.88 10.77
N PRO A 478 -9.28 4.99 10.26
CA PRO A 478 -9.89 3.96 9.41
C PRO A 478 -9.46 4.02 7.93
N ALA A 479 -8.87 5.12 7.48
CA ALA A 479 -8.45 5.36 6.11
C ALA A 479 -7.27 6.34 6.02
N GLN A 480 -6.67 6.46 4.83
CA GLN A 480 -5.67 7.49 4.54
C GLN A 480 -6.29 8.91 4.57
N PHE A 481 -5.48 9.91 4.88
CA PHE A 481 -5.87 11.31 4.72
C PHE A 481 -5.63 11.78 3.29
N GLN A 482 -6.44 12.72 2.83
CA GLN A 482 -6.15 13.58 1.69
C GLN A 482 -5.90 14.99 2.20
N MET A 483 -4.92 15.67 1.62
CA MET A 483 -4.54 17.04 1.95
C MET A 483 -4.43 17.82 0.64
N VAL A 484 -5.04 18.99 0.56
CA VAL A 484 -5.03 19.81 -0.66
C VAL A 484 -4.71 21.27 -0.37
N SER A 485 -4.03 21.91 -1.31
CA SER A 485 -3.78 23.35 -1.38
C SER A 485 -4.21 23.88 -2.75
N THR A 486 -4.64 25.14 -2.82
CA THR A 486 -5.00 25.85 -4.06
C THR A 486 -4.20 27.14 -4.26
N ASP A 487 -3.07 27.27 -3.56
CA ASP A 487 -2.28 28.50 -3.46
C ASP A 487 -0.76 28.22 -3.37
N ASN A 488 -0.29 27.25 -4.17
CA ASN A 488 1.12 26.80 -4.20
C ASN A 488 1.64 26.30 -2.83
N GLY A 489 0.76 25.76 -1.99
CA GLY A 489 1.10 25.19 -0.68
C GLY A 489 1.20 26.21 0.46
N ALA A 490 0.70 27.43 0.29
CA ALA A 490 0.68 28.46 1.34
C ALA A 490 -0.39 28.19 2.41
N THR A 491 -1.56 27.68 2.01
CA THR A 491 -2.61 27.16 2.89
C THR A 491 -3.07 25.77 2.46
N TRP A 492 -3.62 25.02 3.40
CA TRP A 492 -3.99 23.61 3.20
C TRP A 492 -5.30 23.27 3.92
N THR A 493 -6.03 22.31 3.37
CA THR A 493 -7.09 21.57 4.09
C THR A 493 -6.74 20.09 4.15
N ARG A 494 -7.25 19.38 5.16
CA ARG A 494 -7.06 17.94 5.35
C ARG A 494 -8.38 17.25 5.68
N GLN A 495 -8.64 16.11 5.04
CA GLN A 495 -9.84 15.31 5.22
C GLN A 495 -9.51 13.80 5.22
N GLN A 496 -10.46 12.98 5.69
CA GLN A 496 -10.37 11.51 5.63
C GLN A 496 -10.91 10.99 4.28
N THR A 497 -10.26 9.98 3.71
CA THR A 497 -10.67 9.37 2.44
C THR A 497 -11.55 8.14 2.63
N ASN A 498 -12.02 7.55 1.53
CA ASN A 498 -12.56 6.18 1.49
C ASN A 498 -11.46 5.09 1.28
N ILE A 499 -10.17 5.43 1.34
CA ILE A 499 -9.05 4.48 1.18
C ILE A 499 -8.79 3.72 2.50
N SER A 500 -9.64 2.74 2.80
CA SER A 500 -9.60 1.91 4.02
C SER A 500 -8.92 0.54 3.83
N ASP A 501 -8.60 0.15 2.59
CA ASP A 501 -7.85 -1.07 2.22
C ASP A 501 -6.35 -0.99 2.51
N ILE A 502 -6.01 -0.30 3.61
CA ILE A 502 -4.68 -0.06 4.16
C ILE A 502 -4.47 -0.74 5.52
N TYR A 503 -3.23 -0.72 6.00
CA TYR A 503 -2.85 -0.89 7.40
C TYR A 503 -1.45 -0.28 7.53
N ALA A 504 -1.27 0.85 8.23
CA ALA A 504 0.02 1.57 8.31
C ALA A 504 0.74 1.72 6.93
N SER A 505 -0.04 2.00 5.89
CA SER A 505 0.39 1.97 4.49
C SER A 505 0.83 3.35 4.00
N THR A 506 2.11 3.47 3.69
CA THR A 506 2.71 4.59 2.94
C THR A 506 2.09 4.67 1.53
N PRO A 507 1.51 5.82 1.12
CA PRO A 507 1.12 6.09 -0.26
C PRO A 507 2.31 6.60 -1.09
N SER A 508 2.22 6.44 -2.41
CA SER A 508 3.10 7.08 -3.38
C SER A 508 2.29 7.49 -4.62
N LEU A 509 2.28 8.79 -4.92
CA LEU A 509 1.50 9.37 -6.02
C LEU A 509 2.35 9.57 -7.27
N ILE A 510 1.74 9.36 -8.44
CA ILE A 510 2.25 9.77 -9.76
C ILE A 510 1.10 10.50 -10.48
N LEU A 511 1.38 11.66 -11.05
CA LEU A 511 0.51 12.34 -12.02
C LEU A 511 1.07 12.06 -13.41
N ASP A 512 0.28 11.44 -14.27
CA ASP A 512 0.69 10.94 -15.57
C ASP A 512 0.51 12.06 -16.62
N ALA A 513 1.62 12.69 -17.04
CA ALA A 513 1.60 14.01 -17.68
C ALA A 513 0.97 14.06 -19.09
N GLU A 514 0.97 12.97 -19.85
CA GLU A 514 0.29 12.89 -21.15
C GLU A 514 -1.22 12.67 -21.00
N THR A 515 -1.63 11.89 -20.01
CA THR A 515 -3.00 11.38 -19.89
C THR A 515 -3.85 12.09 -18.84
N GLY A 516 -3.23 12.83 -17.91
CA GLY A 516 -3.87 13.57 -16.82
C GLY A 516 -4.31 12.73 -15.63
N TRP A 517 -4.13 11.39 -15.65
CA TRP A 517 -4.56 10.51 -14.57
C TRP A 517 -3.63 10.60 -13.35
N LEU A 518 -4.21 10.41 -12.17
CA LEU A 518 -3.51 10.32 -10.90
C LEU A 518 -3.48 8.87 -10.42
N SER A 519 -2.29 8.29 -10.40
CA SER A 519 -2.01 6.96 -9.86
C SER A 519 -1.56 7.03 -8.40
N ASN A 520 -2.26 6.34 -7.49
CA ASN A 520 -1.88 6.18 -6.08
C ASN A 520 -1.51 4.73 -5.79
N TYR A 521 -0.24 4.49 -5.44
CA TYR A 521 0.31 3.19 -5.08
C TYR A 521 0.49 3.05 -3.56
N TYR A 522 0.08 1.92 -2.99
CA TYR A 522 0.29 1.61 -1.57
C TYR A 522 0.29 0.10 -1.31
N TYR A 523 0.88 -0.32 -0.19
CA TYR A 523 0.98 -1.73 0.18
C TYR A 523 0.02 -2.10 1.31
N GLU A 524 -0.88 -3.07 1.08
CA GLU A 524 -1.76 -3.63 2.11
C GLU A 524 -0.97 -4.63 2.98
N ARG A 525 -0.21 -4.08 3.94
CA ARG A 525 0.43 -4.80 5.05
C ARG A 525 -0.60 -5.73 5.73
N GLY A 526 -0.20 -6.94 6.09
CA GLY A 526 -1.11 -7.96 6.62
C GLY A 526 -1.77 -8.85 5.56
N ARG A 527 -1.83 -8.39 4.30
CA ARG A 527 -2.30 -9.20 3.16
C ARG A 527 -1.23 -9.44 2.10
N GLY A 528 -0.21 -8.60 2.04
CA GLY A 528 0.93 -8.79 1.14
C GLY A 528 0.63 -8.37 -0.30
N ILE A 529 -0.22 -7.36 -0.48
CA ILE A 529 -0.69 -6.90 -1.79
C ILE A 529 -0.18 -5.48 -2.05
N LEU A 530 0.55 -5.28 -3.15
CA LEU A 530 0.77 -3.95 -3.70
C LEU A 530 -0.47 -3.55 -4.51
N ARG A 531 -1.07 -2.41 -4.15
CA ARG A 531 -2.31 -1.90 -4.73
C ARG A 531 -2.05 -0.62 -5.53
N ARG A 532 -2.86 -0.41 -6.57
CA ARG A 532 -2.99 0.85 -7.32
C ARG A 532 -4.44 1.33 -7.27
N ARG A 533 -4.65 2.63 -7.11
CA ARG A 533 -5.88 3.32 -7.52
C ARG A 533 -5.51 4.30 -8.63
N VAL A 534 -6.36 4.46 -9.63
CA VAL A 534 -6.20 5.47 -10.68
C VAL A 534 -7.47 6.30 -10.75
N VAL A 535 -7.34 7.62 -10.76
CA VAL A 535 -8.48 8.55 -10.80
C VAL A 535 -8.13 9.82 -11.57
N ASP A 536 -9.14 10.47 -12.15
CA ASP A 536 -9.01 11.85 -12.62
C ASP A 536 -8.87 12.73 -11.36
N PRO A 537 -7.80 13.54 -11.21
CA PRO A 537 -7.58 14.32 -9.99
C PRO A 537 -8.75 15.26 -9.67
N ASP A 538 -9.47 15.79 -10.67
CA ASP A 538 -10.60 16.70 -10.45
C ASP A 538 -11.82 15.97 -9.84
N VAL A 539 -11.94 14.64 -10.01
CA VAL A 539 -13.01 13.83 -9.42
C VAL A 539 -12.84 13.66 -7.91
N VAL A 540 -11.61 13.77 -7.38
CA VAL A 540 -11.29 13.56 -5.96
C VAL A 540 -10.82 14.81 -5.21
N PHE A 541 -10.34 15.86 -5.89
CA PHE A 541 -9.70 17.02 -5.26
C PHE A 541 -10.52 17.63 -4.11
N ASP A 542 -11.77 17.99 -4.38
CA ASP A 542 -12.75 18.48 -3.39
C ASP A 542 -13.63 17.36 -2.80
N HIS A 543 -13.40 16.10 -3.20
CA HIS A 543 -14.25 14.94 -2.90
C HIS A 543 -13.43 13.72 -2.44
N PRO A 544 -12.81 13.76 -1.24
CA PRO A 544 -11.90 12.73 -0.75
C PRO A 544 -12.55 11.34 -0.53
N LEU A 545 -13.88 11.25 -0.57
CA LEU A 545 -14.62 9.98 -0.51
C LEU A 545 -14.87 9.33 -1.88
N HIS A 546 -14.44 9.96 -2.99
CA HIS A 546 -14.68 9.48 -4.35
C HIS A 546 -13.53 8.66 -4.96
N TRP A 547 -12.49 8.28 -4.20
CA TRP A 547 -11.43 7.46 -4.79
C TRP A 547 -11.99 6.10 -5.29
N PRO A 548 -11.77 5.74 -6.56
CA PRO A 548 -12.27 4.50 -7.12
C PRO A 548 -11.59 3.29 -6.47
N ALA A 549 -12.25 2.14 -6.54
CA ALA A 549 -11.74 0.90 -5.95
C ALA A 549 -10.34 0.55 -6.47
N SER A 550 -9.48 0.05 -5.58
CA SER A 550 -8.12 -0.34 -5.94
C SER A 550 -8.08 -1.60 -6.78
N GLU A 551 -7.09 -1.71 -7.66
CA GLU A 551 -6.63 -2.98 -8.21
C GLU A 551 -5.40 -3.48 -7.44
N ALA A 552 -5.18 -4.79 -7.45
CA ALA A 552 -3.95 -5.41 -6.97
C ALA A 552 -3.00 -5.57 -8.16
N VAL A 553 -1.76 -5.08 -8.03
CA VAL A 553 -0.80 -5.02 -9.14
C VAL A 553 0.43 -5.93 -8.94
N ALA A 554 0.81 -6.20 -7.68
CA ALA A 554 1.80 -7.23 -7.34
C ALA A 554 1.53 -7.84 -5.96
N THR A 555 2.22 -8.94 -5.62
CA THR A 555 2.21 -9.53 -4.26
C THR A 555 3.60 -9.59 -3.63
N GLY A 556 3.63 -9.75 -2.31
CA GLY A 556 4.82 -9.92 -1.48
C GLY A 556 4.47 -10.56 -0.13
N SER A 557 5.34 -10.39 0.86
CA SER A 557 5.12 -10.93 2.21
C SER A 557 3.86 -10.34 2.87
N PRO A 558 2.98 -11.17 3.46
CA PRO A 558 1.83 -10.69 4.22
C PRO A 558 2.19 -10.23 5.64
N LEU A 559 3.44 -10.38 6.10
CA LEU A 559 3.82 -9.98 7.46
C LEU A 559 3.73 -8.46 7.62
N PRO A 560 2.88 -7.91 8.52
CA PRO A 560 2.52 -6.49 8.50
C PRO A 560 3.71 -5.54 8.62
N TRP A 561 4.62 -5.81 9.55
CA TRP A 561 5.75 -4.91 9.81
C TRP A 561 6.96 -5.18 8.92
N ASP A 562 7.11 -6.40 8.40
CA ASP A 562 8.25 -6.84 7.58
C ASP A 562 7.98 -6.70 6.06
N SER A 563 7.07 -5.80 5.69
CA SER A 563 6.71 -5.50 4.28
C SER A 563 6.16 -4.09 4.10
N GLY A 564 6.17 -3.58 2.87
CA GLY A 564 5.50 -2.34 2.46
C GLY A 564 6.44 -1.20 2.07
N ASN A 565 6.12 0.03 2.49
CA ASN A 565 6.75 1.28 2.03
C ASN A 565 6.86 1.33 0.49
N ALA A 566 5.70 1.39 -0.16
CA ALA A 566 5.63 1.52 -1.62
C ALA A 566 6.14 2.91 -2.04
N ASN A 567 6.99 2.98 -3.05
CA ASN A 567 7.54 4.23 -3.58
C ASN A 567 7.72 4.14 -5.10
N ALA A 568 7.20 5.12 -5.83
CA ALA A 568 7.04 5.09 -7.29
C ALA A 568 7.81 6.20 -8.02
N THR A 569 8.18 5.92 -9.27
CA THR A 569 8.72 6.85 -10.27
C THR A 569 8.29 6.41 -11.67
N VAL A 570 8.65 7.15 -12.72
CA VAL A 570 8.26 6.88 -14.12
C VAL A 570 9.47 6.98 -15.04
N ILE A 571 9.52 6.12 -16.06
CA ILE A 571 10.34 6.28 -17.26
C ILE A 571 9.40 6.10 -18.45
N GLY A 572 9.30 7.11 -19.32
CA GLY A 572 8.38 7.10 -20.45
C GLY A 572 6.92 6.91 -20.01
N ASP A 573 6.29 5.87 -20.56
CA ASP A 573 4.91 5.43 -20.30
C ASP A 573 4.80 4.42 -19.15
N THR A 574 5.90 4.16 -18.41
CA THR A 574 6.02 3.03 -17.50
C THR A 574 6.36 3.47 -16.08
N HIS A 575 5.44 3.19 -15.15
CA HIS A 575 5.67 3.35 -13.71
C HIS A 575 6.58 2.24 -13.19
N HIS A 576 7.49 2.61 -12.31
CA HIS A 576 8.37 1.69 -11.60
C HIS A 576 8.15 1.87 -10.10
N VAL A 577 7.65 0.82 -9.45
CA VAL A 577 7.17 0.87 -8.06
C VAL A 577 7.95 -0.10 -7.21
N SER A 578 8.73 0.43 -6.27
CA SER A 578 9.51 -0.34 -5.31
C SER A 578 8.77 -0.54 -3.99
N PHE A 579 9.07 -1.63 -3.30
CA PHE A 579 8.56 -1.97 -1.96
C PHE A 579 9.51 -2.98 -1.28
N TYR A 580 9.47 -3.10 0.04
CA TYR A 580 10.18 -4.18 0.75
C TYR A 580 9.24 -5.30 1.17
N SER A 581 9.78 -6.51 1.31
CA SER A 581 9.01 -7.73 1.56
C SER A 581 9.90 -8.85 2.12
N GLY A 582 9.58 -9.37 3.30
CA GLY A 582 10.16 -10.61 3.80
C GLY A 582 9.73 -10.95 5.22
N LYS A 583 10.69 -11.35 6.07
CA LYS A 583 10.48 -11.67 7.48
C LYS A 583 11.74 -11.38 8.28
N ALA A 584 11.64 -10.58 9.34
CA ALA A 584 12.79 -10.26 10.20
C ALA A 584 13.51 -11.54 10.69
N PRO A 585 14.86 -11.60 10.62
CA PRO A 585 15.77 -10.50 10.31
C PRO A 585 16.02 -10.24 8.80
N ASP A 586 15.46 -11.05 7.89
CA ASP A 586 15.81 -11.06 6.48
C ASP A 586 14.63 -10.60 5.57
N THR A 587 14.76 -9.41 4.98
CA THR A 587 13.77 -8.83 4.05
C THR A 587 14.42 -8.46 2.72
N ALA A 588 13.68 -8.59 1.62
CA ALA A 588 14.12 -8.19 0.29
C ALA A 588 13.54 -6.83 -0.12
N VAL A 589 14.23 -6.13 -1.00
CA VAL A 589 13.73 -4.96 -1.74
C VAL A 589 13.38 -5.39 -3.16
N MET A 590 12.18 -5.04 -3.59
CA MET A 590 11.53 -5.46 -4.82
C MET A 590 11.17 -4.24 -5.68
N VAL A 591 11.02 -4.44 -6.98
CA VAL A 591 10.47 -3.45 -7.93
C VAL A 591 9.48 -4.11 -8.89
N SER A 592 8.43 -3.41 -9.28
CA SER A 592 7.53 -3.83 -10.37
C SER A 592 7.40 -2.72 -11.42
N GLU A 593 7.38 -3.12 -12.69
CA GLU A 593 7.04 -2.25 -13.83
C GLU A 593 5.55 -2.38 -14.18
N PHE A 594 4.89 -1.25 -14.42
CA PHE A 594 3.48 -1.18 -14.84
C PHE A 594 3.28 -0.11 -15.92
N PRO A 595 2.49 -0.36 -16.98
CA PRO A 595 2.14 0.68 -17.93
C PRO A 595 1.25 1.75 -17.28
N GLU A 596 1.31 2.95 -17.83
CA GLU A 596 0.46 4.07 -17.47
C GLU A 596 -1.04 3.79 -17.66
N PRO A 597 -1.93 4.59 -17.04
CA PRO A 597 -3.36 4.31 -17.07
C PRO A 597 -4.03 4.80 -18.36
N THR A 598 -3.97 3.97 -19.40
CA THR A 598 -4.73 4.21 -20.64
C THR A 598 -6.23 4.30 -20.33
N ALA A 599 -6.89 5.39 -20.74
CA ALA A 599 -8.30 5.69 -20.42
C ALA A 599 -9.30 4.57 -20.77
N GLY A 600 -8.99 3.71 -21.76
CA GLY A 600 -9.81 2.56 -22.14
C GLY A 600 -9.84 1.39 -21.14
N LYS A 601 -8.93 1.35 -20.15
CA LYS A 601 -8.86 0.27 -19.13
C LYS A 601 -9.56 0.63 -17.81
N ILE A 602 -9.94 1.89 -17.62
CA ILE A 602 -10.61 2.36 -16.41
C ILE A 602 -12.12 2.30 -16.66
N HIS A 603 -12.86 1.45 -15.92
CA HIS A 603 -14.33 1.45 -16.01
C HIS A 603 -14.88 2.79 -15.47
N PRO A 604 -15.63 3.57 -16.27
CA PRO A 604 -16.24 4.81 -15.80
C PRO A 604 -17.46 4.52 -14.92
N SER A 605 -17.22 4.31 -13.62
CA SER A 605 -18.24 4.63 -12.62
C SER A 605 -18.51 6.13 -12.69
N THR A 606 -19.78 6.50 -12.84
CA THR A 606 -20.30 7.89 -12.98
C THR A 606 -19.83 8.69 -14.20
N ASN A 607 -20.42 8.40 -15.37
CA ASN A 607 -20.60 9.43 -16.41
C ASN A 607 -21.62 10.48 -15.92
N GLY A 608 -21.15 11.53 -15.25
CA GLY A 608 -21.90 12.79 -15.15
C GLY A 608 -21.89 13.53 -16.50
N PRO A 609 -22.90 14.34 -16.83
CA PRO A 609 -22.86 15.15 -18.05
C PRO A 609 -21.80 16.24 -17.92
N LYS A 610 -20.87 16.31 -18.89
CA LYS A 610 -19.97 17.47 -19.03
C LYS A 610 -20.80 18.76 -19.18
N ARG A 611 -20.35 19.83 -18.53
CA ARG A 611 -20.82 21.21 -18.70
C ARG A 611 -19.69 22.06 -19.24
#